data_AF-A0A917TSK3-F1
#
_entry.id   AF-A0A917TSK3-F1
#
_cell.length_a   1.000
_cell.length_b   1.000
_cell.length_c   1.000
_cell.angle_alpha   90.00
_cell.angle_beta   90.00
_cell.angle_gamma   90.00
#
_symmetry.space_group_name_H-M   'P 1'
#
loop_
_entity.id
_entity.type
_entity.pdbx_description
1 polymer ?
#
loop_
_entity_poly.entity_id
_entity_poly.type
_entity_poly.pdbx_seq_one_letter_code
_entity_poly.pdbx_strand_id
1 'polypeptide(L)'
;MQLTKAWETYKNEKRIEGFSPHTLNAYRLQANLLVRHFQDINPQFISTQGIKEYLASSSVALKPSSIAHRVRFIRSFFRWLHEEGHITANPAAKIKEPKVGKRIPKFLTDREIEHLREGCHTSMEKALFEFMFSTGCRIGEIVSLERIVLIGGINQRL
;
A
#
# COMPACT_ATOMS: atom_id res chain seq x y z
N MET A 1 2.21 11.34 24.93
CA MET A 1 2.10 9.94 24.45
C MET A 1 3.35 9.62 23.63
N GLN A 2 3.91 8.41 23.67
CA GLN A 2 5.06 8.02 22.82
C GLN A 2 4.61 7.58 21.42
N LEU A 3 5.50 7.57 20.42
CA LEU A 3 5.20 7.17 19.04
C LEU A 3 4.65 5.74 18.94
N THR A 4 5.23 4.78 19.66
CA THR A 4 4.78 3.38 19.67
C THR A 4 3.34 3.27 20.15
N LYS A 5 2.99 3.98 21.23
CA LYS A 5 1.62 4.01 21.76
C LYS A 5 0.67 4.71 20.80
N ALA A 6 1.09 5.82 20.20
CA ALA A 6 0.32 6.53 19.19
C ALA A 6 0.00 5.67 17.97
N TRP A 7 0.98 4.90 17.50
CA TRP A 7 0.81 3.96 16.39
C TRP A 7 -0.23 2.87 16.72
N GLU A 8 -0.19 2.30 17.92
CA GLU A 8 -1.14 1.26 18.31
C GLU A 8 -2.59 1.77 18.33
N THR A 9 -2.82 2.99 18.85
CA THR A 9 -4.14 3.64 18.79
C THR A 9 -4.57 3.88 17.35
N TYR A 10 -3.71 4.50 16.54
CA TYR A 10 -3.97 4.76 15.12
C TYR A 10 -4.30 3.49 14.34
N LYS A 11 -3.55 2.40 14.56
CA LYS A 11 -3.76 1.11 13.91
C LYS A 11 -5.15 0.54 14.22
N ASN A 12 -5.60 0.64 15.47
CA ASN A 12 -6.90 0.14 15.89
C ASN A 12 -8.03 0.94 15.21
N GLU A 13 -7.89 2.25 15.14
CA GLU A 13 -8.88 3.10 14.46
C GLU A 13 -8.93 2.82 12.95
N LYS A 14 -7.78 2.76 12.28
CA LYS A 14 -7.75 2.41 10.84
C LYS A 14 -8.28 1.02 10.54
N ARG A 15 -8.20 0.10 11.50
CA ARG A 15 -8.84 -1.20 11.40
C ARG A 15 -10.37 -1.10 11.43
N ILE A 16 -10.92 -0.24 12.28
CA ILE A 16 -12.36 0.03 12.37
C ILE A 16 -12.85 0.75 11.09
N GLU A 17 -12.05 1.64 10.53
CA GLU A 17 -12.31 2.30 9.23
C GLU A 17 -12.23 1.35 8.01
N GLY A 18 -11.92 0.06 8.22
CA GLY A 18 -11.92 -0.94 7.15
C GLY A 18 -10.66 -0.98 6.30
N PHE A 19 -9.52 -0.45 6.78
CA PHE A 19 -8.26 -0.60 6.06
C PHE A 19 -7.87 -2.08 5.95
N SER A 20 -7.44 -2.48 4.74
CA SER A 20 -7.02 -3.86 4.51
C SER A 20 -5.83 -4.25 5.42
N PRO A 21 -5.70 -5.54 5.80
CA PRO A 21 -4.54 -6.03 6.55
C PRO A 21 -3.21 -5.73 5.85
N HIS A 22 -3.21 -5.73 4.51
CA HIS A 22 -2.02 -5.38 3.72
C HIS A 22 -1.62 -3.91 3.94
N THR A 23 -2.58 -2.99 3.90
CA THR A 23 -2.33 -1.56 4.17
C THR A 23 -1.81 -1.33 5.59
N LEU A 24 -2.43 -1.98 6.59
CA LEU A 24 -1.98 -1.87 7.99
C LEU A 24 -0.57 -2.42 8.19
N ASN A 25 -0.20 -3.51 7.51
CA ASN A 25 1.16 -4.03 7.53
C ASN A 25 2.17 -3.08 6.88
N ALA A 26 1.81 -2.47 5.75
CA ALA A 26 2.65 -1.46 5.10
C ALA A 26 2.85 -0.23 6.00
N TYR A 27 1.81 0.20 6.73
CA TYR A 27 1.88 1.29 7.69
C TYR A 27 2.68 0.92 8.94
N ARG A 28 2.54 -0.31 9.45
CA ARG A 28 3.34 -0.82 10.58
C ARG A 28 4.82 -0.72 10.33
N LEU A 29 5.26 -1.09 9.12
CA LEU A 29 6.64 -0.93 8.71
C LEU A 29 7.09 0.54 8.79
N GLN A 30 6.27 1.48 8.30
CA GLN A 30 6.62 2.90 8.37
C GLN A 30 6.63 3.43 9.81
N ALA A 31 5.69 3.00 10.65
CA ALA A 31 5.65 3.37 12.06
C ALA A 31 6.92 2.92 12.80
N ASN A 32 7.34 1.66 12.60
CA ASN A 32 8.56 1.13 13.19
C ASN A 32 9.81 1.90 12.73
N LEU A 33 9.87 2.28 11.46
CA LEU A 33 10.97 3.08 10.92
C LEU A 33 10.98 4.50 11.49
N LEU A 34 9.81 5.09 11.74
CA LEU A 34 9.67 6.40 12.38
C LEU A 34 10.13 6.33 13.84
N VAL A 35 9.68 5.33 14.59
CA VAL A 35 10.10 5.07 15.98
C VAL A 35 11.61 4.88 16.06
N ARG A 36 12.20 4.09 15.16
CA ARG A 36 13.65 3.87 15.11
C ARG A 36 14.43 5.14 14.80
N HIS A 37 13.89 6.04 13.98
CA HIS A 37 14.58 7.28 13.64
C HIS A 37 14.50 8.30 14.79
N PHE A 38 13.31 8.49 15.35
CA PHE A 38 13.05 9.51 16.38
C PHE A 38 13.18 8.98 17.83
N GLN A 39 13.61 7.74 18.03
CA GLN A 39 13.83 7.12 19.35
C GLN A 39 12.60 7.13 20.26
N ASP A 40 11.44 6.79 19.70
CA ASP A 40 10.14 6.68 20.41
C ASP A 40 9.72 7.91 21.26
N ILE A 41 10.14 9.10 20.86
CA ILE A 41 9.77 10.34 21.56
C ILE A 41 8.28 10.65 21.45
N ASN A 42 7.84 11.63 22.23
CA ASN A 42 6.48 12.17 22.07
C ASN A 42 6.37 12.92 20.72
N PRO A 43 5.37 12.58 19.87
CA PRO A 43 5.22 13.18 18.54
C PRO A 43 4.99 14.70 18.57
N GLN A 44 4.55 15.26 19.71
CA GLN A 44 4.45 16.72 19.90
C GLN A 44 5.79 17.44 19.69
N PHE A 45 6.93 16.78 19.93
CA PHE A 45 8.26 17.36 19.77
C PHE A 45 8.87 17.13 18.38
N ILE A 46 8.16 16.45 17.48
CA ILE A 46 8.64 16.22 16.12
C ILE A 46 8.34 17.45 15.28
N SER A 47 9.40 18.14 14.85
CA SER A 47 9.29 19.33 14.02
C SER A 47 9.15 18.99 12.53
N THR A 48 8.59 19.91 11.74
CA THR A 48 8.55 19.80 10.28
C THR A 48 9.94 19.61 9.69
N GLN A 49 10.95 20.26 10.26
CA GLN A 49 12.34 20.15 9.83
C GLN A 49 12.90 18.74 10.09
N GLY A 50 12.65 18.17 11.28
CA GLY A 50 13.06 16.80 11.60
C GLY A 50 12.44 15.77 10.65
N ILE A 51 11.17 15.95 10.26
CA ILE A 51 10.55 15.05 9.26
C ILE A 51 11.21 15.22 7.87
N LYS A 52 11.57 16.44 7.47
CA LYS A 52 12.28 16.67 6.20
C LYS A 52 13.65 16.00 6.18
N GLU A 53 14.39 16.08 7.27
CA GLU A 53 15.71 15.44 7.43
C GLU A 53 15.60 13.92 7.41
N TYR A 54 14.59 13.37 8.10
CA TYR A 54 14.25 11.95 8.02
C TYR A 54 13.97 11.50 6.58
N LEU A 55 13.14 12.25 5.85
CA LEU A 55 12.79 11.93 4.47
C LEU A 55 14.00 12.09 3.52
N ALA A 56 14.84 13.11 3.72
CA ALA A 56 16.04 13.34 2.93
C ALA A 56 17.06 12.21 3.10
N SER A 57 17.39 11.83 4.34
CA SER A 57 18.29 10.71 4.62
C SER A 57 17.76 9.40 4.05
N SER A 58 16.45 9.18 4.11
CA SER A 58 15.79 8.01 3.55
C SER A 58 15.82 7.97 2.01
N SER A 59 15.81 9.12 1.35
CA SER A 59 15.73 9.22 -0.11
C SER A 59 16.96 8.71 -0.84
N VAL A 60 18.12 8.67 -0.17
CA VAL A 60 19.39 8.19 -0.74
C VAL A 60 19.32 6.71 -1.10
N ALA A 61 18.60 5.90 -0.31
CA ALA A 61 18.54 4.45 -0.47
C ALA A 61 17.24 3.95 -1.11
N LEU A 62 16.30 4.85 -1.44
CA LEU A 62 14.93 4.46 -1.81
C LEU A 62 14.51 5.02 -3.17
N LYS A 63 13.75 4.20 -3.91
CA LYS A 63 13.08 4.64 -5.12
C LYS A 63 12.06 5.75 -4.81
N PRO A 64 11.77 6.68 -5.74
CA PRO A 64 10.80 7.76 -5.52
C PRO A 64 9.41 7.28 -5.06
N SER A 65 8.96 6.13 -5.57
CA SER A 65 7.68 5.51 -5.16
C SER A 65 7.66 5.09 -3.69
N SER A 66 8.80 4.59 -3.18
CA SER A 66 8.92 4.17 -1.77
C SER A 66 8.94 5.38 -0.84
N ILE A 67 9.62 6.47 -1.23
CA ILE A 67 9.56 7.73 -0.48
C ILE A 67 8.16 8.32 -0.52
N ALA A 68 7.48 8.32 -1.66
CA ALA A 68 6.10 8.78 -1.74
C ALA A 68 5.17 7.99 -0.81
N HIS A 69 5.30 6.67 -0.73
CA HIS A 69 4.54 5.85 0.22
C HIS A 69 4.84 6.23 1.69
N ARG A 70 6.12 6.45 2.03
CA ARG A 70 6.51 6.93 3.36
C ARG A 70 5.91 8.29 3.69
N VAL A 71 5.93 9.24 2.75
CA VAL A 71 5.31 10.56 2.91
C VAL A 71 3.79 10.44 3.12
N ARG A 72 3.11 9.57 2.37
CA ARG A 72 1.67 9.31 2.56
C ARG A 72 1.35 8.82 3.96
N PHE A 73 2.10 7.85 4.47
CA PHE A 73 1.95 7.38 5.84
C PHE A 73 2.14 8.52 6.86
N ILE A 74 3.26 9.26 6.76
CA ILE A 74 3.57 10.36 7.70
C ILE A 74 2.46 11.41 7.69
N ARG A 75 1.99 11.83 6.51
CA ARG A 75 0.91 12.81 6.37
C ARG A 75 -0.38 12.31 7.01
N SER A 76 -0.74 11.04 6.79
CA SER A 76 -1.93 10.41 7.38
C SER A 76 -1.83 10.33 8.90
N PHE A 77 -0.69 9.85 9.41
CA PHE A 77 -0.47 9.64 10.83
C PHE A 77 -0.43 10.95 11.63
N PHE A 78 0.30 11.96 11.16
CA PHE A 78 0.35 13.26 11.84
C PHE A 78 -0.91 14.12 11.64
N ARG A 79 -1.69 13.86 10.59
CA ARG A 79 -3.04 14.44 10.47
C ARG A 79 -3.94 13.89 11.55
N TRP A 80 -4.02 12.56 11.67
CA TRP A 80 -4.80 11.89 12.70
C TRP A 80 -4.39 12.34 14.12
N LEU A 81 -3.09 12.37 14.42
CA LEU A 81 -2.59 12.87 15.70
C LEU A 81 -3.09 14.28 16.05
N HIS A 82 -3.22 15.15 15.05
CA HIS A 82 -3.69 16.51 15.23
C HIS A 82 -5.22 16.57 15.36
N GLU A 83 -5.96 15.82 14.55
CA GLU A 83 -7.42 15.75 14.59
C GLU A 83 -7.93 15.17 15.91
N GLU A 84 -7.26 14.16 16.47
CA GLU A 84 -7.54 13.57 17.78
C GLU A 84 -7.00 14.38 18.98
N GLY A 85 -6.38 15.55 18.72
CA GLY A 85 -5.86 16.43 19.77
C GLY A 85 -4.63 15.89 20.51
N HIS A 86 -3.94 14.87 19.99
CA HIS A 86 -2.70 14.35 20.56
C HIS A 86 -1.50 15.28 20.33
N ILE A 87 -1.55 16.12 19.30
CA ILE A 87 -0.59 17.18 19.04
C ILE A 87 -1.29 18.51 18.72
N THR A 88 -0.66 19.63 19.07
CA THR A 88 -1.24 20.97 18.90
C THR A 88 -1.18 21.50 17.46
N ALA A 89 -0.26 20.99 16.64
CA ALA A 89 -0.09 21.39 15.25
C ALA A 89 0.43 20.20 14.44
N ASN A 90 -0.01 20.08 13.18
CA ASN A 90 0.45 19.02 12.29
C ASN A 90 1.80 19.38 11.63
N PRO A 91 2.94 18.75 12.02
CA PRO A 91 4.25 19.05 11.45
C PRO A 91 4.40 18.55 10.01
N ALA A 92 3.53 17.65 9.54
CA ALA A 92 3.56 17.06 8.21
C ALA A 92 2.68 17.79 7.18
N ALA A 93 1.88 18.78 7.60
CA ALA A 93 0.88 19.44 6.75
C ALA A 93 1.47 19.99 5.43
N LYS A 94 2.66 20.62 5.51
CA LYS A 94 3.36 21.26 4.39
C LYS A 94 4.34 20.34 3.65
N ILE A 95 4.43 19.06 4.01
CA ILE A 95 5.34 18.11 3.37
C ILE A 95 4.76 17.70 2.02
N LYS A 96 5.54 17.93 0.96
CA LYS A 96 5.18 17.57 -0.42
C LYS A 96 5.66 16.15 -0.73
N GLU A 97 4.83 15.39 -1.43
CA GLU A 97 5.27 14.12 -2.00
C GLU A 97 6.32 14.37 -3.10
N PRO A 98 7.38 13.54 -3.17
CA PRO A 98 8.30 13.60 -4.29
C PRO A 98 7.54 13.32 -5.59
N LYS A 99 7.95 13.97 -6.68
CA LYS A 99 7.39 13.68 -8.00
C LYS A 99 7.73 12.24 -8.38
N VAL A 100 6.75 11.36 -8.27
CA VAL A 100 6.86 10.00 -8.83
C VAL A 100 6.61 10.15 -10.33
N GLY A 101 7.60 9.78 -11.15
CA GLY A 101 7.43 9.75 -12.60
C GLY A 101 6.22 8.88 -12.97
N LYS A 102 5.50 9.25 -14.04
CA LYS A 102 4.41 8.41 -14.56
C LYS A 102 5.02 7.08 -15.01
N ARG A 103 4.70 5.99 -14.31
CA ARG A 103 5.00 4.66 -14.82
C ARG A 103 4.02 4.38 -15.94
N ILE A 104 4.51 4.37 -17.17
CA ILE A 104 3.71 3.87 -18.30
C ILE A 104 3.54 2.37 -18.06
N PRO A 105 2.29 1.88 -17.91
CA PRO A 105 2.06 0.44 -17.85
C PRO A 105 2.62 -0.19 -19.11
N LYS A 106 3.51 -1.17 -18.97
CA LYS A 106 3.90 -2.00 -20.11
C LYS A 106 2.72 -2.94 -20.38
N PHE A 107 2.13 -2.83 -21.55
CA PHE A 107 1.15 -3.79 -22.05
C PHE A 107 1.89 -4.91 -22.78
N LEU A 108 1.31 -6.10 -22.77
CA LEU A 108 1.81 -7.22 -23.56
C LEU A 108 1.34 -7.04 -25.01
N THR A 109 2.23 -7.28 -25.96
CA THR A 109 1.89 -7.42 -27.37
C THR A 109 1.22 -8.78 -27.62
N ASP A 110 0.49 -8.92 -28.74
CA ASP A 110 -0.14 -10.19 -29.10
C ASP A 110 0.85 -11.36 -29.15
N ARG A 111 2.09 -11.10 -29.59
CA ARG A 111 3.16 -12.11 -29.59
C ARG A 111 3.61 -12.51 -28.19
N GLU A 112 3.72 -11.55 -27.28
CA GLU A 112 4.09 -11.86 -25.88
C GLU A 112 2.97 -12.61 -25.16
N ILE A 113 1.71 -12.32 -25.49
CA ILE A 113 0.53 -13.08 -25.01
C ILE A 113 0.62 -14.53 -25.50
N GLU A 114 0.93 -14.75 -26.77
CA GLU A 114 1.05 -16.11 -27.31
C GLU A 114 2.23 -16.88 -26.69
N HIS A 115 3.39 -16.25 -26.53
CA HIS A 115 4.51 -16.89 -25.84
C HIS A 115 4.18 -17.27 -24.38
N LEU A 116 3.40 -16.44 -23.67
CA LEU A 116 2.93 -16.78 -22.32
C LEU A 116 1.95 -17.97 -22.33
N ARG A 117 1.07 -18.02 -23.33
CA ARG A 117 0.12 -19.12 -23.55
C ARG A 117 0.85 -20.45 -23.82
N GLU A 118 1.84 -20.43 -24.71
CA GLU A 118 2.68 -21.60 -25.04
C GLU A 118 3.50 -22.09 -23.84
N GLY A 119 3.91 -21.18 -22.95
CA GLY A 119 4.63 -21.49 -21.71
C GLY A 119 3.77 -22.15 -20.62
N CYS A 120 2.45 -22.28 -20.80
CA CYS A 120 1.58 -22.97 -19.87
C CYS A 120 1.56 -24.48 -20.18
N HIS A 121 2.11 -25.31 -19.30
CA HIS A 121 2.28 -26.74 -19.55
C HIS A 121 1.15 -27.59 -18.98
N THR A 122 0.58 -27.20 -17.85
CA THR A 122 -0.51 -27.93 -17.18
C THR A 122 -1.88 -27.39 -17.57
N SER A 123 -2.91 -28.22 -17.44
CA SER A 123 -4.31 -27.80 -17.67
C SER A 123 -4.73 -26.66 -16.73
N MET A 124 -4.17 -26.61 -15.51
CA MET A 124 -4.43 -25.55 -14.55
C MET A 124 -3.80 -24.22 -14.96
N GLU A 125 -2.54 -24.23 -15.41
CA GLU A 125 -1.86 -23.03 -15.91
C GLU A 125 -2.59 -22.44 -17.12
N LYS A 126 -2.99 -23.30 -18.07
CA LYS A 126 -3.77 -22.88 -19.25
C LYS A 126 -5.11 -22.27 -18.85
N ALA A 127 -5.88 -22.94 -17.99
CA ALA A 127 -7.16 -22.42 -17.53
C ALA A 127 -7.01 -21.08 -16.77
N LEU A 128 -6.00 -20.96 -15.92
CA LEU A 128 -5.69 -19.74 -15.18
C LEU A 128 -5.34 -18.59 -16.12
N PHE A 129 -4.47 -18.84 -17.10
CA PHE A 129 -4.10 -17.85 -18.10
C PHE A 129 -5.30 -17.36 -18.91
N GLU A 130 -6.12 -18.26 -19.45
CA GLU A 130 -7.31 -17.90 -20.22
C GLU A 130 -8.34 -17.14 -19.37
N PHE A 131 -8.52 -17.55 -18.12
CA PHE A 131 -9.42 -16.87 -17.20
C PHE A 131 -8.93 -15.45 -16.90
N MET A 132 -7.64 -15.28 -16.59
CA MET A 132 -7.02 -13.96 -16.37
C MET A 132 -7.15 -13.07 -17.61
N PHE A 133 -6.87 -13.63 -18.78
CA PHE A 133 -6.89 -12.89 -20.04
C PHE A 133 -8.30 -12.46 -20.45
N SER A 134 -9.30 -13.34 -20.29
CA SER A 134 -10.69 -13.07 -20.68
C SER A 134 -11.45 -12.18 -19.71
N THR A 135 -11.20 -12.30 -18.40
CA THR A 135 -11.96 -11.56 -17.37
C THR A 135 -11.28 -10.28 -16.92
N GLY A 136 -9.95 -10.17 -17.08
CA GLY A 136 -9.17 -9.08 -16.53
C GLY A 136 -9.09 -9.06 -14.99
N CYS A 137 -9.46 -10.16 -14.32
CA CYS A 137 -9.38 -10.27 -12.85
C CYS A 137 -7.94 -10.09 -12.35
N ARG A 138 -7.80 -9.44 -11.20
CA ARG A 138 -6.51 -9.34 -10.51
C ARG A 138 -6.16 -10.69 -9.89
N ILE A 139 -4.87 -11.00 -9.83
CA ILE A 139 -4.39 -12.26 -9.21
C ILE A 139 -4.90 -12.45 -7.77
N GLY A 140 -5.02 -11.38 -6.99
CA GLY A 140 -5.59 -11.43 -5.64
C GLY A 140 -7.06 -11.83 -5.63
N GLU A 141 -7.84 -11.40 -6.62
CA GLU A 141 -9.25 -11.78 -6.77
C GLU A 141 -9.36 -13.26 -7.14
N ILE A 142 -8.46 -13.75 -8.01
CA ILE A 142 -8.43 -15.15 -8.46
C ILE A 142 -8.06 -16.10 -7.32
N VAL A 143 -7.06 -15.75 -6.50
CA VAL A 143 -6.67 -16.55 -5.34
C VAL A 143 -7.81 -16.66 -4.32
N SER A 144 -8.71 -15.67 -4.28
CA SER A 144 -9.89 -15.66 -3.41
C SER A 144 -11.14 -16.30 -4.04
N LEU A 145 -11.06 -16.87 -5.25
CA LEU A 145 -12.21 -17.54 -5.87
C LEU A 145 -12.51 -18.85 -5.14
N GLU A 146 -13.71 -18.92 -4.57
CA GLU A 146 -14.29 -20.17 -4.09
C GLU A 146 -15.04 -20.89 -5.22
N ARG A 147 -15.01 -22.23 -5.19
CA ARG A 147 -15.51 -23.12 -6.25
C ARG A 147 -16.98 -22.86 -6.67
N ILE A 148 -17.77 -22.24 -5.80
CA ILE A 148 -19.21 -21.97 -5.99
C ILE A 148 -19.48 -20.87 -7.02
N VAL A 149 -18.57 -19.89 -7.18
CA VAL A 149 -18.78 -18.74 -8.07
C VAL A 149 -18.75 -19.13 -9.56
N LEU A 150 -18.13 -20.27 -9.90
CA LEU A 150 -17.94 -20.70 -11.29
C LEU A 150 -19.20 -21.32 -11.93
N ILE A 151 -20.24 -21.64 -11.15
CA ILE A 151 -21.42 -22.40 -11.64
C ILE A 151 -22.66 -21.51 -11.87
N GLY A 152 -22.60 -20.23 -11.49
CA GLY A 152 -23.75 -19.31 -11.54
C GLY A 152 -24.03 -18.66 -12.90
N GLY A 153 -23.20 -18.92 -13.93
CA GLY A 153 -23.27 -18.21 -15.22
C GLY A 153 -23.53 -19.07 -16.45
N ILE A 154 -23.61 -20.41 -16.32
CA ILE A 154 -23.72 -21.33 -17.48
C ILE A 154 -25.16 -21.83 -17.71
N ASN A 155 -26.13 -21.50 -16.83
CA ASN A 155 -27.51 -21.99 -16.94
C ASN A 155 -28.58 -20.89 -17.03
N GLN A 156 -28.38 -19.94 -17.95
CA GLN A 156 -29.49 -19.21 -18.55
C GLN A 156 -29.33 -19.24 -20.07
N ARG A 157 -30.27 -19.95 -20.72
CA ARG A 157 -30.39 -20.26 -22.16
C ARG A 157 -29.86 -21.65 -22.56
N LEU A 158 -30.67 -22.66 -22.26
CA LEU A 158 -31.35 -23.49 -23.27
C LEU A 158 -32.70 -23.92 -22.69
#